data_AF-J9TZS5-F1
#
_entry.id   AF-J9TZS5-F1
#
_cell.length_a   1.000
_cell.length_b   1.000
_cell.length_c   1.000
_cell.angle_alpha   90.00
_cell.angle_beta   90.00
_cell.angle_gamma   90.00
#
_symmetry.space_group_name_H-M   'P 1'
#
loop_
_entity.id
_entity.type
_entity.pdbx_description
1 polymer ?
#
loop_
_entity_poly.entity_id
_entity_poly.type
_entity_poly.pdbx_seq_one_letter_code
_entity_poly.pdbx_strand_id
1 'polypeptide(L)' 'MICYICNNKFDDLPETTITIEGENKEKKLNICEDCILGIVQSGLTKKIIFDEE' A
#
# COMPACT_ATOMS: atom_id res chain seq x y z
N MET A 1 -13.59 -0.59 4.17
CA MET A 1 -12.26 -1.10 4.58
C MET A 1 -11.49 -0.07 5.40
N ILE A 2 -10.45 -0.46 6.14
CA ILE A 2 -9.60 0.49 6.91
C ILE A 2 -8.22 0.54 6.26
N CYS A 3 -7.72 1.74 5.99
CA CYS A 3 -6.37 1.93 5.47
C CYS A 3 -5.33 1.60 6.56
N TYR A 4 -4.35 0.76 6.24
CA TYR A 4 -3.28 0.36 7.17
C TYR A 4 -2.43 1.55 7.67
N ILE A 5 -2.27 2.59 6.85
CA ILE A 5 -1.36 3.71 7.15
C ILE A 5 -2.08 4.80 7.95
N CYS A 6 -3.18 5.33 7.42
CA CYS A 6 -3.89 6.44 8.06
C CYS A 6 -5.01 6.01 9.01
N ASN A 7 -5.32 4.71 9.11
CA ASN A 7 -6.41 4.14 9.91
C ASN A 7 -7.80 4.74 9.62
N ASN A 8 -7.95 5.46 8.51
CA ASN A 8 -9.25 5.97 8.07
C ASN A 8 -10.09 4.85 7.47
N LYS A 9 -11.42 4.97 7.64
CA LYS A 9 -12.40 4.12 6.98
C LYS A 9 -12.71 4.66 5.59
N PHE A 10 -12.75 3.74 4.64
CA PHE A 10 -13.15 3.98 3.26
C PHE A 10 -14.22 2.97 2.88
N ASP A 11 -15.09 3.32 1.94
CA ASP A 11 -16.11 2.38 1.44
C ASP A 11 -15.45 1.24 0.66
N ASP A 12 -14.48 1.59 -0.19
CA ASP A 12 -13.69 0.66 -0.98
C ASP A 12 -12.19 0.99 -0.89
N LEU A 13 -11.33 -0.03 -0.91
CA LEU A 13 -9.88 0.11 -0.97
C LEU A 13 -9.29 -1.01 -1.83
N PRO A 14 -8.37 -0.69 -2.75
CA PRO A 14 -7.64 -1.72 -3.47
C PRO A 14 -6.74 -2.51 -2.52
N GLU A 15 -6.70 -3.84 -2.69
CA GLU A 15 -5.70 -4.67 -2.02
C GLU A 15 -4.33 -4.35 -2.65
N THR A 16 -3.43 -3.81 -1.85
CA THR A 16 -2.10 -3.40 -2.31
C THR A 16 -1.05 -4.38 -1.81
N THR A 17 -0.28 -4.98 -2.71
CA THR A 17 0.86 -5.81 -2.32
C THR A 17 2.08 -4.92 -2.15
N ILE A 18 2.59 -4.87 -0.92
CA ILE A 18 3.86 -4.19 -0.61
C ILE A 18 4.95 -5.24 -0.44
N THR A 19 6.04 -5.08 -1.20
CA THR A 19 7.29 -5.80 -0.99
C THR A 19 8.26 -4.90 -0.22
N ILE A 20 8.66 -5.31 0.98
CA ILE A 20 9.65 -4.56 1.77
C ILE A 20 11.04 -5.16 1.50
N GLU A 21 11.87 -4.56 0.64
CA GLU A 21 13.26 -4.99 0.42
C GLU A 21 13.99 -5.25 1.75
N GLY A 22 14.58 -6.43 1.90
CA GLY A 22 15.23 -6.87 3.14
C GLY A 22 14.39 -7.85 3.98
N GLU A 23 13.06 -7.84 3.84
CA GLU A 23 12.22 -8.96 4.22
C GLU A 23 11.66 -9.58 2.94
N ASN A 24 12.05 -10.81 2.61
CA ASN A 24 11.53 -11.54 1.46
C ASN A 24 10.09 -12.03 1.72
N LYS A 25 9.22 -11.11 2.19
CA LYS A 25 7.83 -11.33 2.58
C LYS A 25 6.98 -10.30 1.86
N GLU A 26 6.09 -10.80 1.03
CA GLU A 26 5.01 -10.01 0.45
C GLU A 26 3.90 -9.89 1.49
N LYS A 27 3.40 -8.66 1.71
CA LYS A 27 2.22 -8.42 2.54
C LYS A 27 1.16 -7.73 1.71
N LYS A 28 -0.03 -8.34 1.69
CA LYS A 28 -1.27 -7.75 1.18
C LYS A 28 -1.83 -6.81 2.25
N LEU A 29 -1.97 -5.53 1.92
CA LEU A 29 -2.47 -4.48 2.81
C LEU A 29 -3.48 -3.62 2.08
N ASN A 30 -4.55 -3.23 2.78
CA ASN A 30 -5.52 -2.27 2.26
C ASN A 30 -4.98 -0.84 2.49
N ILE A 31 -4.68 -0.12 1.42
CA ILE A 31 -4.07 1.21 1.51
C ILE A 31 -4.83 2.17 0.61
N CYS A 32 -5.11 3.37 1.11
CA CYS A 32 -5.77 4.41 0.31
C CYS A 32 -4.79 5.08 -0.65
N GLU A 33 -5.32 5.61 -1.74
CA GLU A 33 -4.57 6.28 -2.80
C GLU A 33 -3.67 7.40 -2.27
N ASP A 34 -4.17 8.25 -1.36
CA ASP A 34 -3.38 9.33 -0.74
C ASP A 34 -2.13 8.80 -0.03
N CYS A 35 -2.25 7.67 0.69
CA CYS A 35 -1.13 7.09 1.40
C CYS A 35 -0.13 6.42 0.45
N ILE A 36 -0.62 5.81 -0.64
CA ILE A 36 0.22 5.29 -1.72
C ILE A 36 1.03 6.42 -2.35
N LEU A 37 0.38 7.52 -2.71
CA LEU A 37 1.02 8.70 -3.30
C LEU A 37 2.08 9.26 -2.34
N GLY A 38 1.78 9.31 -1.04
CA GLY A 38 2.75 9.73 -0.02
C GLY A 38 3.99 8.82 0.03
N ILE A 39 3.84 7.50 -0.07
CA ILE A 39 4.97 6.56 -0.10
C ILE A 39 5.83 6.78 -1.37
N VAL A 40 5.18 6.91 -2.53
CA VAL A 40 5.85 7.14 -3.81
C VAL A 40 6.61 8.47 -3.79
N GLN A 41 5.99 9.54 -3.31
CA GLN A 41 6.60 10.86 -3.20
C GLN A 41 7.71 10.93 -2.16
N SER A 42 7.62 10.13 -1.09
CA SER A 42 8.66 10.08 -0.06
C SER A 42 9.98 9.49 -0.57
N GLY A 43 10.05 8.96 -1.80
CA GLY A 43 11.24 8.31 -2.35
C GLY A 43 11.63 7.03 -1.60
N LEU A 44 10.75 6.54 -0.72
CA LEU A 44 10.90 5.29 0.03
C LEU A 44 10.59 4.06 -0.84
N THR A 45 10.50 4.22 -2.16
CA THR A 45 9.93 3.26 -3.08
C THR A 45 10.75 1.97 -3.14
N LYS A 46 10.39 1.05 -2.25
CA LYS A 46 10.41 -0.38 -2.49
C LYS A 46 9.14 -0.68 -3.30
N LYS A 47 9.33 -1.25 -4.47
CA LYS A 47 8.34 -1.58 -5.52
C LYS A 47 6.94 -1.88 -4.92
N ILE A 48 5.95 -1.03 -5.18
CA ILE A 48 4.54 -1.30 -4.88
C ILE A 48 3.94 -1.92 -6.13
N ILE A 49 3.37 -3.12 -6.01
CA ILE A 49 2.69 -3.81 -7.12
C ILE A 49 1.19 -3.78 -6.79
N PHE A 50 0.43 -3.13 -7.67
CA PHE A 50 -1.02 -3.24 -7.68
C PHE A 50 -1.35 -4.46 -8.53
N ASP A 51 -2.06 -5.42 -7.94
CA ASP A 51 -2.71 -6.47 -8.74
C ASP A 51 -3.86 -5.78 -9.49
N GLU A 52 -3.66 -5.53 -10.78
CA GLU A 52 -4.74 -5.19 -11.70
C GLU A 52 -5.37 -6.50 -12.17
N GLU A 53 -6.56 -6.82 -11.65
CA GLU A 53 -7.38 -7.96 -12.10
C GLU A 53 -7.94 -7.73 -13.51
#